data_AF-A0A1Z5I8U9-F1
#
_entry.id   AF-A0A1Z5I8U9-F1
#
_cell.length_a   1.000
_cell.length_b   1.000
_cell.length_c   1.000
_cell.angle_alpha   90.00
_cell.angle_beta   90.00
_cell.angle_gamma   90.00
#
_symmetry.space_group_name_H-M   'P 1'
#
loop_
_entity.id
_entity.type
_entity.pdbx_description
1 polymer ?
#
loop_
_entity_poly.entity_id
_entity_poly.type
_entity_poly.pdbx_seq_one_letter_code
_entity_poly.pdbx_strand_id
1 'polypeptide(L)'
;MIRFPDVFGTTDEFRNRVYEQGYMDIETVRPEDVLDAEYDRKWLPDFRQVFAIINIAGEQGDFNSILLMANKRLVKCRLSPNVLIKRLKLQFVLDAHADVGGVAKIVGVKKFVPYVCGDFLLVPVGKRNASNNSWVRVYTSGEIWEYIDLKSLIHYPSISVVRIPHSEQAMIKRRGKCLDILRYYQKTAACISTTIALPDELSEKEVRDFVTRKNALNLEQLSRKLAG
;
A
#
# COMPACT_ATOMS: atom_id res chain seq x y z
N MET A 1 -19.09 -11.17 -18.26
CA MET A 1 -19.17 -11.30 -16.79
C MET A 1 -17.75 -11.56 -16.29
N ILE A 2 -17.08 -10.54 -15.76
CA ILE A 2 -15.70 -10.70 -15.28
C ILE A 2 -15.78 -11.55 -14.01
N ARG A 3 -15.29 -12.79 -14.08
CA ARG A 3 -15.21 -13.67 -12.90
C ARG A 3 -14.20 -13.05 -11.93
N PHE A 4 -14.67 -12.68 -10.74
CA PHE A 4 -13.78 -12.16 -9.71
C PHE A 4 -12.74 -13.21 -9.33
N PRO A 5 -11.46 -12.82 -9.19
CA PRO A 5 -10.43 -13.76 -8.79
C PRO A 5 -10.71 -14.30 -7.38
N ASP A 6 -10.68 -15.62 -7.24
CA ASP A 6 -10.77 -16.30 -5.95
C ASP A 6 -9.70 -15.78 -4.98
N VAL A 7 -10.12 -15.43 -3.77
CA VAL A 7 -9.21 -15.12 -2.66
C VAL A 7 -8.87 -16.44 -1.97
N PHE A 8 -7.58 -16.74 -1.84
CA PHE A 8 -7.07 -17.98 -1.25
C PHE A 8 -6.74 -17.83 0.23
N GLY A 9 -6.65 -18.96 0.93
CA GLY A 9 -6.32 -18.98 2.37
C GLY A 9 -7.49 -18.56 3.24
N THR A 10 -8.73 -18.75 2.77
CA THR A 10 -9.97 -18.30 3.41
C THR A 10 -10.99 -19.42 3.53
N THR A 11 -11.94 -19.25 4.44
CA THR A 11 -13.10 -20.15 4.54
C THR A 11 -13.97 -20.06 3.29
N ASP A 12 -14.70 -21.13 2.98
CA ASP A 12 -15.62 -21.13 1.82
C ASP A 12 -16.77 -20.14 2.01
N GLU A 13 -17.25 -19.96 3.24
CA GLU A 13 -18.25 -18.94 3.60
C GLU A 13 -17.77 -17.52 3.27
N PHE A 14 -16.53 -17.19 3.65
CA PHE A 14 -15.94 -15.90 3.31
C PHE A 14 -15.77 -15.72 1.80
N ARG A 15 -15.28 -16.77 1.11
CA ARG A 15 -15.09 -16.74 -0.34
C ARG A 15 -16.41 -16.51 -1.07
N ASN A 16 -17.48 -17.19 -0.67
CA ASN A 16 -18.82 -17.02 -1.23
C ASN A 16 -19.35 -15.60 -0.97
N ARG A 17 -19.16 -15.07 0.25
CA ARG A 17 -19.55 -13.70 0.59
C ARG A 17 -18.83 -12.66 -0.29
N VAL A 18 -17.53 -12.80 -0.51
CA VAL A 18 -16.75 -11.90 -1.38
C VAL A 18 -17.20 -12.03 -2.83
N TYR A 19 -17.48 -13.26 -3.28
CA TYR A 19 -17.97 -13.53 -4.63
C TYR A 19 -19.33 -12.87 -4.89
N GLU A 20 -20.27 -12.99 -3.96
CA GLU A 20 -21.60 -12.38 -4.03
C GLU A 20 -21.55 -10.84 -3.99
N GLN A 21 -20.68 -10.28 -3.13
CA GLN A 21 -20.54 -8.83 -2.99
C GLN A 21 -19.74 -8.18 -4.12
N GLY A 22 -18.85 -8.94 -4.77
CA GLY A 22 -17.92 -8.43 -5.78
C GLY A 22 -16.71 -7.67 -5.20
N TYR A 23 -16.53 -7.66 -3.88
CA TYR A 23 -15.38 -7.03 -3.23
C TYR A 23 -15.13 -7.61 -1.83
N MET A 24 -13.91 -7.43 -1.35
CA MET A 24 -13.52 -7.66 0.04
C MET A 24 -13.56 -6.34 0.82
N ASP A 25 -14.36 -6.28 1.89
CA ASP A 25 -14.41 -5.11 2.76
C ASP A 25 -13.47 -5.20 3.95
N ILE A 26 -12.52 -4.26 4.04
CA ILE A 26 -11.50 -4.27 5.10
C ILE A 26 -12.08 -4.02 6.51
N GLU A 27 -13.29 -3.48 6.62
CA GLU A 27 -13.93 -3.26 7.94
C GLU A 27 -14.57 -4.55 8.50
N THR A 28 -14.94 -5.49 7.64
CA THR A 28 -15.73 -6.67 8.03
C THR A 28 -14.94 -7.97 7.97
N VAL A 29 -13.76 -7.99 7.36
CA VAL A 29 -12.84 -9.12 7.43
C VAL A 29 -12.49 -9.42 8.88
N ARG A 30 -12.54 -10.71 9.24
CA ARG A 30 -12.24 -11.21 10.59
C ARG A 30 -11.15 -12.30 10.60
N PRO A 31 -10.49 -12.55 11.74
CA PRO A 31 -9.48 -13.60 11.84
C PRO A 31 -9.99 -14.99 11.45
N GLU A 32 -11.24 -15.33 11.77
CA GLU A 32 -11.88 -16.62 11.47
C GLU A 32 -12.16 -16.81 9.98
N ASP A 33 -12.28 -15.73 9.21
CA ASP A 33 -12.47 -15.78 7.75
C ASP A 33 -11.21 -16.30 7.02
N VAL A 34 -10.04 -16.25 7.68
CA VAL A 34 -8.73 -16.56 7.11
C VAL A 34 -8.14 -17.82 7.74
N LEU A 35 -7.85 -18.83 6.93
CA LEU A 35 -7.28 -20.11 7.35
C LEU A 35 -5.77 -20.02 7.55
N ASP A 36 -5.09 -19.32 6.64
CA ASP A 36 -3.63 -19.21 6.67
C ASP A 36 -3.15 -18.27 7.76
N ALA A 37 -2.37 -18.83 8.68
CA ALA A 37 -1.94 -18.13 9.88
C ALA A 37 -0.42 -18.14 10.04
N GLU A 38 0.12 -17.00 10.41
CA GLU A 38 1.50 -16.86 10.87
C GLU A 38 1.54 -16.53 12.36
N TYR A 39 2.19 -17.41 13.12
CA TYR A 39 2.26 -17.36 14.57
C TYR A 39 3.58 -16.77 15.09
N ASP A 40 4.64 -16.80 14.27
CA ASP A 40 5.96 -16.29 14.64
C ASP A 40 5.96 -14.76 14.67
N ARG A 41 6.32 -14.21 15.83
CA ARG A 41 6.49 -12.77 16.02
C ARG A 41 7.74 -12.24 15.32
N LYS A 42 8.65 -13.09 14.84
CA LYS A 42 9.82 -12.67 14.06
C LYS A 42 9.59 -12.75 12.55
N TRP A 43 8.48 -13.34 12.11
CA TRP A 43 8.16 -13.44 10.70
C TRP A 43 8.16 -12.08 9.99
N LEU A 44 8.51 -12.12 8.71
CA LEU A 44 8.59 -10.99 7.82
C LEU A 44 7.99 -11.39 6.46
N PRO A 45 6.86 -10.82 6.03
CA PRO A 45 6.33 -11.08 4.69
C PRO A 45 7.25 -10.45 3.64
N ASP A 46 7.24 -10.97 2.40
CA ASP A 46 7.75 -10.19 1.27
C ASP A 46 6.82 -8.99 1.05
N PHE A 47 7.24 -7.81 1.51
CA PHE A 47 6.41 -6.62 1.47
C PHE A 47 6.12 -6.16 0.05
N ARG A 48 6.98 -6.48 -0.94
CA ARG A 48 6.72 -6.13 -2.34
C ARG A 48 5.48 -6.85 -2.89
N GLN A 49 5.07 -7.94 -2.25
CA GLN A 49 3.85 -8.67 -2.59
C GLN A 49 2.65 -8.26 -1.75
N VAL A 50 2.79 -7.36 -0.76
CA VAL A 50 1.68 -6.93 0.09
C VAL A 50 0.92 -5.79 -0.58
N PHE A 51 -0.38 -5.99 -0.80
CA PHE A 51 -1.31 -5.00 -1.34
C PHE A 51 -2.17 -4.34 -0.27
N ALA A 52 -2.49 -5.05 0.81
CA ALA A 52 -3.17 -4.47 1.96
C ALA A 52 -2.67 -5.10 3.27
N ILE A 53 -2.63 -4.27 4.31
CA ILE A 53 -2.43 -4.67 5.71
C ILE A 53 -3.71 -4.27 6.44
N ILE A 54 -4.57 -5.24 6.74
CA ILE A 54 -5.87 -5.02 7.35
C ILE A 54 -5.71 -5.13 8.86
N ASN A 55 -6.05 -4.08 9.59
CA ASN A 55 -6.07 -4.08 11.04
C ASN A 55 -7.29 -4.86 11.56
N ILE A 56 -7.04 -5.92 12.32
CA ILE A 56 -8.06 -6.69 13.04
C ILE A 56 -7.79 -6.67 14.56
N ALA A 57 -6.93 -5.76 15.04
CA ALA A 57 -6.65 -5.63 16.45
C ALA A 57 -7.93 -5.25 17.23
N GLY A 58 -8.19 -5.97 18.31
CA GLY A 58 -9.39 -5.82 19.13
C GLY A 58 -10.51 -6.80 18.80
N GLU A 59 -10.40 -7.56 17.71
CA GLU A 59 -11.22 -8.76 17.49
C GLU A 59 -10.75 -9.90 18.40
N GLN A 60 -11.63 -10.86 18.72
CA GLN A 60 -11.27 -11.99 19.59
C GLN A 60 -10.14 -12.83 18.94
N GLY A 61 -9.04 -13.05 19.67
CA GLY A 61 -7.96 -13.96 19.28
C GLY A 61 -6.54 -13.39 19.38
N ASP A 62 -5.59 -14.16 18.85
CA ASP A 62 -4.15 -13.87 18.92
C ASP A 62 -3.61 -13.00 17.78
N PHE A 63 -4.43 -12.76 16.74
CA PHE A 63 -4.01 -12.12 15.50
C PHE A 63 -4.36 -10.63 15.49
N ASN A 64 -3.47 -9.82 14.91
CA ASN A 64 -3.62 -8.36 14.89
C ASN A 64 -3.72 -7.78 13.48
N SER A 65 -3.26 -8.51 12.47
CA SER A 65 -3.36 -8.08 11.07
C SER A 65 -3.70 -9.22 10.13
N ILE A 66 -4.35 -8.89 9.02
CA ILE A 66 -4.48 -9.76 7.84
C ILE A 66 -3.78 -9.09 6.66
N LEU A 67 -2.96 -9.83 5.93
CA LEU A 67 -2.27 -9.34 4.74
C LEU A 67 -2.97 -9.85 3.49
N LEU A 68 -3.23 -8.95 2.53
CA LEU A 68 -3.58 -9.31 1.16
C LEU A 68 -2.32 -9.35 0.31
N MET A 69 -2.01 -10.53 -0.20
CA MET A 69 -0.80 -10.80 -0.98
C MET A 69 -1.08 -10.80 -2.50
N ALA A 70 -0.04 -10.60 -3.31
CA ALA A 70 -0.09 -10.56 -4.77
C ALA A 70 -0.55 -11.88 -5.43
N ASN A 71 -0.49 -12.99 -4.71
CA ASN A 71 -1.02 -14.28 -5.16
C ASN A 71 -2.48 -14.50 -4.72
N LYS A 72 -3.20 -13.41 -4.39
CA LYS A 72 -4.60 -13.42 -3.91
C LYS A 72 -4.78 -14.12 -2.56
N ARG A 73 -3.70 -14.42 -1.85
CA ARG A 73 -3.75 -15.09 -0.55
C ARG A 73 -4.01 -14.07 0.56
N LEU A 74 -4.91 -14.39 1.48
CA LEU A 74 -4.99 -13.74 2.78
C LEU A 74 -4.19 -14.52 3.80
N VAL A 75 -3.39 -13.82 4.61
CA VAL A 75 -2.64 -14.42 5.71
C VAL A 75 -2.87 -13.60 6.98
N LYS A 76 -3.40 -14.21 8.03
CA LYS A 76 -3.52 -13.57 9.35
C LYS A 76 -2.22 -13.73 10.13
N CYS A 77 -1.79 -12.69 10.83
CA CYS A 77 -0.55 -12.72 11.60
C CYS A 77 -0.68 -12.01 12.95
N ARG A 78 0.17 -12.42 13.90
CA ARG A 78 0.20 -11.84 15.26
C ARG A 78 0.75 -10.41 15.30
N LEU A 79 1.46 -9.98 14.25
CA LEU A 79 2.04 -8.65 14.18
C LEU A 79 0.95 -7.61 13.90
N SER A 80 0.99 -6.48 14.60
CA SER A 80 0.09 -5.35 14.30
C SER A 80 0.56 -4.59 13.06
N PRO A 81 -0.32 -3.80 12.43
CA PRO A 81 0.07 -3.01 11.27
C PRO A 81 1.24 -2.07 11.57
N ASN A 82 1.27 -1.43 12.74
CA ASN A 82 2.40 -0.56 13.11
C ASN A 82 3.72 -1.33 13.25
N VAL A 83 3.71 -2.56 13.76
CA VAL A 83 4.92 -3.38 13.83
C VAL A 83 5.38 -3.79 12.44
N LEU A 84 4.46 -4.15 11.55
CA LEU A 84 4.75 -4.46 10.15
C LEU A 84 5.36 -3.25 9.42
N ILE A 85 4.75 -2.07 9.55
CA ILE A 85 5.27 -0.83 8.95
C ILE A 85 6.67 -0.49 9.47
N LYS A 86 6.93 -0.66 10.78
CA LYS A 86 8.28 -0.47 11.36
C LYS A 86 9.33 -1.42 10.79
N ARG A 87 8.93 -2.60 10.33
CA ARG A 87 9.82 -3.62 9.76
C ARG A 87 10.06 -3.46 8.26
N LEU A 88 9.39 -2.53 7.59
CA LEU A 88 9.64 -2.24 6.16
C LEU A 88 11.11 -1.95 5.88
N LYS A 89 11.82 -1.29 6.80
CA LYS A 89 13.26 -1.00 6.70
C LYS A 89 14.17 -2.22 6.59
N LEU A 90 13.66 -3.41 6.91
CA LEU A 90 14.41 -4.65 6.74
C LEU A 90 14.45 -5.11 5.27
N GLN A 91 13.60 -4.54 4.39
CA GLN A 91 13.53 -4.87 2.96
C GLN A 91 13.63 -3.65 2.03
N PHE A 92 13.44 -2.45 2.58
CA PHE A 92 13.48 -1.18 1.87
C PHE A 92 14.50 -0.24 2.51
N VAL A 93 15.03 0.68 1.72
CA VAL A 93 16.10 1.60 2.15
C VAL A 93 15.61 2.60 3.21
N LEU A 94 14.34 3.00 3.14
CA LEU A 94 13.80 4.08 3.98
C LEU A 94 13.05 3.52 5.20
N ASP A 95 13.40 4.00 6.39
CA ASP A 95 12.64 3.80 7.63
C ASP A 95 11.38 4.67 7.62
N ALA A 96 10.25 4.05 7.96
CA ALA A 96 8.95 4.71 7.91
C ALA A 96 8.82 5.89 8.89
N HIS A 97 9.50 5.85 10.03
CA HIS A 97 9.40 6.87 11.08
C HIS A 97 10.52 7.90 11.00
N ALA A 98 11.78 7.44 10.84
CA ALA A 98 12.93 8.33 10.81
C ALA A 98 12.98 9.13 9.50
N ASP A 99 12.98 8.43 8.36
CA ASP A 99 13.20 9.04 7.06
C ASP A 99 11.90 9.62 6.50
N VAL A 100 10.91 8.75 6.27
CA VAL A 100 9.62 9.18 5.67
C VAL A 100 8.87 10.11 6.62
N GLY A 101 8.89 9.83 7.93
CA GLY A 101 8.29 10.68 8.94
C GLY A 101 9.00 12.04 9.09
N GLY A 102 10.32 12.09 8.89
CA GLY A 102 11.09 13.34 8.83
C GLY A 102 10.67 14.19 7.64
N VAL A 103 10.66 13.60 6.43
CA VAL A 103 10.22 14.28 5.21
C VAL A 103 8.77 14.74 5.30
N ALA A 104 7.88 13.91 5.81
CA ALA A 104 6.48 14.25 6.00
C ALA A 104 6.29 15.53 6.82
N LYS A 105 7.10 15.74 7.87
CA LYS A 105 7.07 16.98 8.66
C LYS A 105 7.49 18.19 7.83
N ILE A 106 8.54 18.05 7.02
CA ILE A 106 9.05 19.12 6.15
C ILE A 106 7.99 19.54 5.12
N VAL A 107 7.32 18.58 4.49
CA VAL A 107 6.25 18.85 3.51
C VAL A 107 4.89 19.16 4.15
N GLY A 108 4.82 19.32 5.48
CA GLY A 108 3.58 19.71 6.18
C GLY A 108 2.54 18.59 6.37
N VAL A 109 2.89 17.33 6.11
CA VAL A 109 2.03 16.16 6.31
C VAL A 109 2.06 15.72 7.78
N LYS A 110 1.09 16.21 8.56
CA LYS A 110 1.03 15.97 10.03
C LYS A 110 0.24 14.73 10.47
N LYS A 111 -0.71 14.26 9.66
CA LYS A 111 -1.61 13.14 9.98
C LYS A 111 -1.70 12.19 8.81
N PHE A 112 -1.89 10.90 9.10
CA PHE A 112 -2.00 9.85 8.07
C PHE A 112 -0.79 9.91 7.13
N VAL A 113 0.41 9.94 7.73
CA VAL A 113 1.68 9.94 7.00
C VAL A 113 1.76 8.63 6.22
N PRO A 114 1.82 8.65 4.88
CA PRO A 114 1.99 7.44 4.10
C PRO A 114 3.41 6.90 4.22
N TYR A 115 3.61 5.63 3.90
CA TYR A 115 4.94 5.10 3.63
C TYR A 115 5.23 5.25 2.15
N VAL A 116 6.42 5.75 1.81
CA VAL A 116 6.83 6.03 0.45
C VAL A 116 8.28 5.61 0.28
N CYS A 117 8.53 4.58 -0.53
CA CYS A 117 9.88 4.16 -0.91
C CYS A 117 9.87 3.67 -2.37
N GLY A 118 10.36 4.51 -3.29
CA GLY A 118 10.36 4.19 -4.72
C GLY A 118 8.94 4.01 -5.26
N ASP A 119 8.67 2.83 -5.83
CA ASP A 119 7.38 2.39 -6.36
C ASP A 119 6.52 1.64 -5.31
N PHE A 120 7.01 1.51 -4.08
CA PHE A 120 6.26 0.94 -2.97
C PHE A 120 5.67 2.04 -2.09
N LEU A 121 4.37 2.30 -2.29
CA LEU A 121 3.62 3.33 -1.59
C LEU A 121 2.45 2.72 -0.83
N LEU A 122 2.37 2.97 0.48
CA LEU A 122 1.24 2.56 1.33
C LEU A 122 0.59 3.78 1.96
N VAL A 123 -0.74 3.84 1.91
CA VAL A 123 -1.53 4.87 2.61
C VAL A 123 -2.31 4.26 3.76
N PRO A 124 -2.38 4.92 4.93
CA PRO A 124 -3.20 4.45 6.03
C PRO A 124 -4.68 4.73 5.74
N VAL A 125 -5.50 3.68 5.88
CA VAL A 125 -6.95 3.64 5.67
C VAL A 125 -7.65 2.93 6.83
N GLY A 126 -8.97 2.75 6.71
CA GLY A 126 -9.79 2.19 7.78
C GLY A 126 -10.01 3.15 8.96
N LYS A 127 -10.64 2.63 10.01
CA LYS A 127 -10.75 3.31 11.32
C LYS A 127 -9.47 3.06 12.12
N ARG A 128 -8.94 4.12 12.73
CA ARG A 128 -7.78 4.03 13.62
C ARG A 128 -8.19 3.36 14.92
N ASN A 129 -7.69 2.16 15.21
CA ASN A 129 -7.87 1.50 16.51
C ASN A 129 -6.53 1.41 17.25
N ALA A 130 -6.46 1.93 18.48
CA ALA A 130 -5.24 1.95 19.30
C ALA A 130 -3.97 2.44 18.54
N SER A 131 -4.13 3.47 17.70
CA SER A 131 -3.08 3.99 16.81
C SER A 131 -2.60 3.09 15.68
N ASN A 132 -3.26 1.96 15.41
CA ASN A 132 -3.03 1.13 14.23
C ASN A 132 -4.09 1.47 13.17
N ASN A 133 -3.63 1.78 11.95
CA ASN A 133 -4.49 1.89 10.79
C ASN A 133 -4.37 0.61 9.97
N SER A 134 -5.40 0.29 9.19
CA SER A 134 -5.20 -0.55 8.00
C SER A 134 -4.36 0.25 6.99
N TRP A 135 -3.70 -0.43 6.06
CA TRP A 135 -2.90 0.20 5.01
C TRP A 135 -3.22 -0.47 3.68
N VAL A 136 -3.27 0.31 2.62
CA VAL A 136 -3.45 -0.18 1.25
C VAL A 136 -2.36 0.37 0.35
N ARG A 137 -1.93 -0.44 -0.60
CA ARG A 137 -0.96 -0.04 -1.61
C ARG A 137 -1.63 0.84 -2.66
N VAL A 138 -0.94 1.88 -3.10
CA VAL A 138 -1.48 2.85 -4.05
C VAL A 138 -0.48 3.11 -5.15
N TYR A 139 -0.97 3.66 -6.25
CA TYR A 139 -0.21 3.86 -7.48
C TYR A 139 0.43 2.56 -8.00
N THR A 140 -0.21 1.43 -7.73
CA THR A 140 0.12 0.17 -8.38
C THR A 140 -0.25 0.30 -9.86
N SER A 141 0.67 -0.02 -10.75
CA SER A 141 0.47 0.12 -12.19
C SER A 141 -0.73 -0.74 -12.63
N GLY A 142 -1.88 -0.11 -12.85
CA GLY A 142 -3.13 -0.77 -13.25
C GLY A 142 -4.28 -0.74 -12.24
N GLU A 143 -4.12 -0.19 -11.02
CA GLU A 143 -5.27 -0.07 -10.11
C GLU A 143 -6.35 0.86 -10.66
N ILE A 144 -7.61 0.43 -10.56
CA ILE A 144 -8.79 1.23 -10.90
C ILE A 144 -9.49 1.63 -9.61
N TRP A 145 -9.91 2.88 -9.52
CA TRP A 145 -10.62 3.41 -8.36
C TRP A 145 -12.06 3.69 -8.72
N GLU A 146 -12.98 3.13 -7.95
CA GLU A 146 -14.40 3.46 -8.00
C GLU A 146 -14.82 4.04 -6.66
N TYR A 147 -15.71 5.03 -6.70
CA TYR A 147 -16.13 5.77 -5.52
C TYR A 147 -17.64 5.65 -5.35
N ILE A 148 -18.07 5.22 -4.16
CA ILE A 148 -19.48 4.98 -3.84
C ILE A 148 -19.74 5.62 -2.48
N ASP A 149 -20.39 6.79 -2.49
CA ASP A 149 -20.71 7.59 -1.30
C ASP A 149 -19.47 7.87 -0.41
N LEU A 150 -19.50 7.36 0.83
CA LEU A 150 -18.44 7.49 1.82
C LEU A 150 -17.42 6.35 1.77
N LYS A 151 -17.45 5.53 0.72
CA LYS A 151 -16.57 4.38 0.52
C LYS A 151 -15.88 4.44 -0.84
N SER A 152 -14.74 3.76 -0.94
CA SER A 152 -14.01 3.59 -2.19
C SER A 152 -13.75 2.10 -2.44
N LEU A 153 -13.78 1.69 -3.69
CA LEU A 153 -13.32 0.38 -4.15
C LEU A 153 -12.01 0.56 -4.90
N ILE A 154 -11.00 -0.22 -4.51
CA ILE A 154 -9.73 -0.32 -5.21
C ILE A 154 -9.71 -1.65 -5.95
N HIS A 155 -9.70 -1.58 -7.27
CA HIS A 155 -9.58 -2.73 -8.13
C HIS A 155 -8.10 -2.97 -8.41
N TYR A 156 -7.52 -3.98 -7.78
CA TYR A 156 -6.18 -4.44 -8.09
C TYR A 156 -6.27 -5.54 -9.16
N PRO A 157 -5.84 -5.29 -10.40
CA PRO A 157 -5.97 -6.26 -11.48
C PRO A 157 -5.36 -7.61 -11.11
N SER A 158 -6.10 -8.68 -11.37
CA SER A 158 -5.69 -10.06 -11.04
C SER A 158 -5.47 -10.36 -9.56
N ILE A 159 -5.77 -9.44 -8.64
CA ILE A 159 -5.67 -9.67 -7.19
C ILE A 159 -7.05 -9.76 -6.55
N SER A 160 -7.73 -8.63 -6.38
CA SER A 160 -9.03 -8.53 -5.73
C SER A 160 -9.55 -7.09 -5.85
N VAL A 161 -10.82 -6.89 -5.51
CA VAL A 161 -11.40 -5.56 -5.28
C VAL A 161 -11.52 -5.35 -3.78
N VAL A 162 -10.92 -4.27 -3.30
CA VAL A 162 -10.85 -3.95 -1.87
C VAL A 162 -11.72 -2.73 -1.60
N ARG A 163 -12.75 -2.90 -0.76
CA ARG A 163 -13.56 -1.79 -0.24
C ARG A 163 -12.88 -1.18 0.98
N ILE A 164 -12.80 0.14 0.99
CA ILE A 164 -12.28 0.92 2.10
C ILE A 164 -13.29 2.00 2.55
N PRO A 165 -13.31 2.35 3.85
CA PRO A 165 -14.34 3.24 4.41
C PRO A 165 -13.94 4.71 4.30
N HIS A 166 -13.60 5.15 3.09
CA HIS A 166 -13.21 6.53 2.82
C HIS A 166 -13.85 6.99 1.51
N SER A 167 -14.35 8.23 1.51
CA SER A 167 -14.86 8.88 0.30
C SER A 167 -13.74 9.18 -0.70
N GLU A 168 -14.12 9.50 -1.93
CA GLU A 168 -13.21 9.96 -2.99
C GLU A 168 -12.27 11.07 -2.51
N GLN A 169 -12.83 12.16 -1.98
CA GLN A 169 -12.04 13.31 -1.51
C GLN A 169 -11.02 12.91 -0.44
N ALA A 170 -11.43 12.01 0.47
CA ALA A 170 -10.59 11.54 1.53
C ALA A 170 -9.44 10.65 1.01
N MET A 171 -9.66 9.91 -0.08
CA MET A 171 -8.64 9.09 -0.73
C MET A 171 -7.73 9.89 -1.66
N ILE A 172 -8.25 10.83 -2.43
CA ILE A 172 -7.45 11.78 -3.21
C ILE A 172 -6.48 12.51 -2.29
N LYS A 173 -6.94 13.03 -1.15
CA LYS A 173 -6.08 13.71 -0.17
C LYS A 173 -5.00 12.81 0.42
N ARG A 174 -5.30 11.53 0.68
CA ARG A 174 -4.32 10.58 1.23
C ARG A 174 -3.27 10.18 0.21
N ARG A 175 -3.71 9.90 -1.03
CA ARG A 175 -2.83 9.57 -2.15
C ARG A 175 -1.95 10.77 -2.54
N GLY A 176 -2.50 11.98 -2.53
CA GLY A 176 -1.76 13.23 -2.75
C GLY A 176 -0.56 13.40 -1.81
N LYS A 177 -0.69 13.01 -0.54
CA LYS A 177 0.44 13.05 0.41
C LYS A 177 1.61 12.17 -0.01
N CYS A 178 1.36 11.05 -0.69
CA CYS A 178 2.43 10.24 -1.24
C CYS A 178 3.17 11.00 -2.33
N LEU A 179 2.44 11.71 -3.19
CA LEU A 179 3.03 12.54 -4.25
C LEU A 179 3.83 13.69 -3.67
N ASP A 180 3.37 14.33 -2.60
CA ASP A 180 4.10 15.42 -1.93
C ASP A 180 5.45 14.94 -1.38
N ILE A 181 5.47 13.76 -0.74
CA ILE A 181 6.71 13.15 -0.25
C ILE A 181 7.61 12.71 -1.41
N LEU A 182 7.07 12.11 -2.46
CA LEU A 182 7.83 11.72 -3.66
C LEU A 182 8.46 12.93 -4.36
N ARG A 183 7.71 14.02 -4.53
CA ARG A 183 8.20 15.28 -5.10
C ARG A 183 9.35 15.83 -4.28
N TYR A 184 9.26 15.77 -2.95
CA TYR A 184 10.37 16.16 -2.09
C TYR A 184 11.62 15.31 -2.37
N TYR A 185 11.49 13.98 -2.39
CA TYR A 185 12.63 13.11 -2.73
C TYR A 185 13.22 13.42 -4.11
N GLN A 186 12.39 13.68 -5.12
CA GLN A 186 12.85 14.06 -6.46
C GLN A 186 13.60 15.39 -6.44
N LYS A 187 13.08 16.42 -5.77
CA LYS A 187 13.73 17.72 -5.63
C LYS A 187 15.07 17.60 -4.90
N THR A 188 15.11 16.86 -3.78
CA THR A 188 16.36 16.61 -3.04
C THR A 188 17.38 15.85 -3.89
N ALA A 189 16.95 14.82 -4.62
CA ALA A 189 17.82 14.09 -5.54
C ALA A 189 18.37 15.00 -6.65
N ALA A 190 17.54 15.91 -7.19
CA ALA A 190 17.98 16.89 -8.18
C ALA A 190 19.02 17.87 -7.62
N CYS A 191 18.83 18.37 -6.40
CA CYS A 191 19.78 19.28 -5.75
C CYS A 191 21.12 18.62 -5.42
N ILE A 192 21.13 17.32 -5.10
CA ILE A 192 22.36 16.58 -4.79
C ILE A 192 23.08 16.14 -6.08
N SER A 193 22.34 15.87 -7.15
CA SER A 193 22.86 15.45 -8.45
C SER A 193 23.40 16.65 -9.24
N THR A 194 24.55 17.19 -8.82
CA THR A 194 25.21 18.40 -9.37
C THR A 194 25.64 18.31 -10.85
N THR A 195 25.39 17.18 -11.53
CA THR A 195 25.84 16.89 -12.90
C THR A 195 24.70 16.52 -13.87
N ILE A 196 23.44 16.51 -13.44
CA ILE A 196 22.31 16.12 -14.32
C ILE A 196 21.29 17.25 -14.35
N ALA A 197 21.16 17.89 -15.51
CA ALA A 197 20.05 18.78 -15.80
C ALA A 197 18.73 17.98 -15.73
N LEU A 198 17.99 18.13 -14.64
CA LEU A 198 16.64 17.60 -14.50
C LEU A 198 15.66 18.69 -14.92
N PRO A 199 14.56 18.34 -15.61
CA PRO A 199 13.56 19.31 -16.03
C PRO A 199 12.95 20.04 -14.82
N ASP A 200 12.61 21.32 -15.02
CA ASP A 200 11.90 22.13 -14.05
C ASP A 200 10.59 21.46 -13.61
N GLU A 201 10.22 21.67 -12.35
CA GLU A 201 9.10 21.07 -11.60
C GLU A 201 8.19 20.11 -12.38
N LEU A 202 8.38 18.80 -12.15
CA LEU A 202 7.48 17.77 -12.69
C LEU A 202 6.03 18.04 -12.26
N SER A 203 5.15 18.16 -13.25
CA SER A 203 3.71 18.27 -13.05
C SER A 203 3.16 17.05 -12.30
N GLU A 204 1.97 17.19 -11.70
CA GLU A 204 1.32 16.06 -11.01
C GLU A 204 1.12 14.84 -11.91
N LYS A 205 0.87 15.07 -13.19
CA LYS A 205 0.75 14.01 -14.19
C LYS A 205 2.07 13.27 -14.39
N GLU A 206 3.18 13.99 -14.48
CA GLU A 206 4.51 13.39 -14.67
C GLU A 206 4.98 12.61 -13.44
N VAL A 207 4.69 13.07 -12.23
CA VAL A 207 4.98 12.33 -11.00
C VAL A 207 4.15 11.04 -10.96
N ARG A 208 2.85 11.10 -11.28
CA ARG A 208 1.98 9.91 -11.36
C ARG A 208 2.47 8.94 -12.43
N ASP A 209 2.86 9.43 -13.61
CA ASP A 209 3.39 8.62 -14.70
C ASP A 209 4.74 7.98 -14.34
N PHE A 210 5.62 8.68 -13.64
CA PHE A 210 6.91 8.15 -13.19
C PHE A 210 6.76 6.99 -12.20
N VAL A 211 5.85 7.13 -11.23
CA VAL A 211 5.56 6.08 -10.23
C VAL A 211 4.95 4.85 -10.88
N THR A 212 4.11 5.04 -11.91
CA THR A 212 3.36 3.94 -12.54
C THR A 212 4.08 3.25 -13.70
N ARG A 213 5.05 3.90 -14.38
CA ARG A 213 5.75 3.36 -15.56
C ARG A 213 7.06 2.59 -15.27
N LYS A 214 7.57 2.58 -14.03
CA LYS A 214 8.99 2.27 -13.75
C LYS A 214 9.41 0.78 -13.71
N ASN A 215 8.66 -0.16 -14.30
CA ASN A 215 8.99 -1.59 -14.22
C ASN A 215 9.66 -2.23 -15.46
N ALA A 216 9.74 -1.58 -16.62
CA ALA A 216 10.37 -2.22 -17.80
C ALA A 216 11.45 -1.36 -18.49
N LEU A 217 11.14 -0.12 -18.84
CA LEU A 217 12.03 0.70 -19.69
C LEU A 217 13.24 1.32 -18.97
N ASN A 218 13.13 1.57 -17.66
CA ASN A 218 14.18 2.30 -16.93
C ASN A 218 15.34 1.42 -16.46
N LEU A 219 15.11 0.12 -16.22
CA LEU A 219 16.21 -0.80 -15.91
C LEU A 219 17.12 -1.01 -17.13
N GLU A 220 16.54 -1.11 -18.32
CA GLU A 220 17.30 -1.28 -19.56
C GLU A 220 18.08 -0.01 -19.93
N GLN A 221 17.48 1.17 -19.77
CA GLN A 221 18.16 2.45 -20.02
C GLN A 221 19.23 2.79 -18.98
N LEU A 222 19.01 2.50 -17.69
CA LEU A 222 20.07 2.65 -16.67
C LEU A 222 21.21 1.65 -16.92
N SER A 223 20.90 0.40 -17.29
CA SER A 223 21.93 -0.61 -17.57
C SER A 223 22.77 -0.22 -18.79
N ARG A 224 22.15 0.32 -19.85
CA ARG A 224 22.88 0.85 -21.02
C ARG A 224 23.74 2.08 -20.70
N LYS A 225 23.33 2.93 -19.76
CA LYS A 225 24.11 4.11 -19.35
C LYS A 225 25.23 3.81 -18.36
N LEU A 226 25.15 2.70 -17.62
CA LEU A 226 26.17 2.26 -16.67
C LEU A 226 27.17 1.26 -17.28
N ALA A 227 26.84 0.66 -18.42
CA ALA A 227 27.70 -0.23 -19.18
C ALA A 227 28.54 0.48 -20.28
N GLY A 228 28.46 1.81 -20.36
CA GLY A 228 29.20 2.66 -21.30
C GLY A 228 30.14 3.61 -20.60
#